data_AF-A0A951DBR8-F1
#
_entry.id   AF-A0A951DBR8-F1
#
_cell.length_a   1.000
_cell.length_b   1.000
_cell.length_c   1.000
_cell.angle_alpha   90.00
_cell.angle_beta   90.00
_cell.angle_gamma   90.00
#
_symmetry.space_group_name_H-M   'P 1'
#
loop_
_entity.id
_entity.type
_entity.pdbx_description
1 polymer ?
#
loop_
_entity_poly.entity_id
_entity_poly.type
_entity_poly.pdbx_seq_one_letter_code
_entity_poly.pdbx_strand_id
1 'polypeptide(L)' 'MNLRLLAGMLVFTLGTSLGQFGRDPREETTPSEKPKILYVWAADQAHRAPDFLAVIDFDEESLKYGHVINTVPLP' A
#
# COMPACT_ATOMS: atom_id res chain seq x y z
N MET A 1 -6.03 -15.17 -39.30
CA MET A 1 -6.66 -13.86 -39.02
C MET A 1 -5.90 -13.28 -37.86
N ASN A 2 -4.83 -12.54 -38.17
CA ASN A 2 -3.73 -12.28 -37.24
C ASN A 2 -3.88 -10.83 -36.77
N LEU A 3 -4.32 -10.66 -35.53
CA LEU A 3 -4.63 -9.35 -34.95
C LEU A 3 -3.34 -8.68 -34.47
N ARG A 4 -3.16 -7.43 -34.89
CA ARG A 4 -1.93 -6.65 -34.83
C ARG A 4 -1.55 -6.29 -33.39
N LEU A 5 -0.33 -6.66 -33.01
CA LEU A 5 0.48 -6.04 -31.96
C LEU A 5 0.75 -4.57 -32.29
N LEU A 6 0.66 -3.70 -31.28
CA LEU A 6 1.48 -2.51 -30.98
C LEU A 6 0.63 -1.47 -30.24
N ALA A 7 0.45 -1.68 -28.94
CA ALA A 7 0.07 -0.60 -28.03
C ALA A 7 1.37 0.17 -27.67
N GLY A 8 1.27 1.48 -27.79
CA GLY A 8 2.37 2.44 -27.78
C GLY A 8 3.31 2.32 -26.59
N MET A 9 4.60 2.27 -26.91
CA MET A 9 5.69 2.66 -26.03
C MET A 9 5.52 4.16 -25.71
N LEU A 10 5.32 4.51 -24.43
CA LEU A 10 5.60 5.85 -23.93
C LEU A 10 6.51 5.74 -22.72
N VAL A 11 7.79 5.95 -22.98
CA VAL A 11 8.83 6.19 -21.98
C VAL A 11 8.77 7.66 -21.61
N PHE A 12 8.59 7.98 -20.32
CA PHE A 12 9.03 9.26 -19.77
C PHE A 12 9.95 8.98 -18.58
N THR A 13 11.22 9.29 -18.79
CA THR A 13 12.30 9.25 -17.80
C THR A 13 12.39 10.59 -17.05
N LEU A 14 12.98 10.50 -15.85
CA LEU A 14 13.68 11.55 -15.10
C LEU A 14 12.85 12.63 -14.38
N GLY A 15 12.65 12.37 -13.08
CA GLY A 15 12.40 13.38 -12.06
C GLY A 15 13.21 13.08 -10.80
N THR A 16 14.54 13.11 -10.86
CA THR A 16 15.38 13.16 -9.64
C THR A 16 15.39 14.60 -9.13
N SER A 17 14.41 15.00 -8.32
CA SER A 17 14.52 16.21 -7.52
C SER A 17 15.10 15.86 -6.15
N LEU A 18 16.27 16.41 -5.86
CA LEU A 18 16.84 16.50 -4.52
C LEU A 18 15.84 17.20 -3.59
N GLY A 19 15.19 16.43 -2.73
CA GLY A 19 14.53 16.91 -1.53
C GLY A 19 15.27 16.36 -0.32
N GLN A 20 16.44 16.91 -0.01
CA GLN A 20 17.01 16.80 1.34
C GLN A 20 16.11 17.62 2.28
N PHE A 21 14.99 17.04 2.66
CA PHE A 21 14.20 17.53 3.78
C PHE A 21 15.05 17.34 5.04
N GLY A 22 15.26 18.45 5.75
CA GLY A 22 16.13 18.55 6.91
C GLY A 22 15.84 17.43 7.92
N ARG A 23 16.86 16.63 8.20
CA ARG A 23 16.87 15.69 9.31
C ARG A 23 17.10 16.50 10.58
N ASP A 24 16.06 16.72 11.37
CA ASP A 24 16.17 17.34 12.69
C ASP A 24 16.92 16.39 13.63
N PRO A 25 18.10 16.72 14.20
CA PRO A 25 18.94 15.76 14.93
C PRO A 25 18.48 15.44 16.37
N ARG A 26 17.22 15.73 16.72
CA ARG A 26 16.66 15.37 18.04
C ARG A 26 15.40 14.53 17.88
N GLU A 27 15.55 13.39 17.22
CA GLU A 27 14.65 12.26 17.42
C GLU A 27 15.28 11.38 18.50
N GLU A 28 14.89 11.65 19.75
CA GLU A 28 15.16 10.76 20.86
C GLU A 28 14.57 9.39 20.50
N THR A 29 15.43 8.41 20.25
CA THR A 29 15.02 7.05 19.89
C THR A 29 14.49 6.34 21.13
N THR A 30 13.34 6.79 21.65
CA THR A 30 12.42 5.81 22.22
C THR A 30 12.18 4.77 21.13
N PRO A 31 12.25 3.45 21.40
CA PRO A 31 11.87 2.47 20.39
C PRO A 31 10.46 2.82 19.90
N SER A 32 10.39 3.42 18.72
CA SER A 32 9.11 3.72 18.07
C SER A 32 8.50 2.36 17.79
N GLU A 33 7.41 2.04 18.48
CA GLU A 33 6.72 0.78 18.26
C GLU A 33 6.40 0.67 16.77
N LYS A 34 6.99 -0.33 16.11
CA LYS A 34 6.73 -0.58 14.70
C LYS A 34 5.21 -0.75 14.51
N PRO A 35 4.59 -0.13 13.49
CA PRO A 35 3.18 -0.34 13.19
C PRO A 35 2.88 -1.84 13.02
N LYS A 36 1.85 -2.32 13.72
CA LYS A 36 1.46 -3.75 13.71
C LYS A 36 0.23 -4.04 12.85
N ILE A 37 -0.40 -3.01 12.29
CA ILE A 37 -1.61 -3.13 11.48
C ILE A 37 -1.42 -2.38 10.16
N LEU A 38 -1.81 -3.02 9.06
CA LEU A 38 -1.89 -2.41 7.74
C LEU A 38 -3.36 -2.26 7.34
N TYR A 39 -3.74 -1.03 6.98
CA TYR A 39 -5.06 -0.74 6.42
C TYR A 39 -4.97 -0.62 4.90
N VAL A 40 -5.84 -1.34 4.19
CA VAL A 40 -5.91 -1.29 2.72
C VAL A 40 -7.35 -1.00 2.29
N TRP A 41 -7.56 0.11 1.60
CA TRP A 41 -8.81 0.37 0.91
C TRP A 41 -8.78 -0.35 -0.44
N ALA A 42 -9.74 -1.24 -0.65
CA ALA A 42 -9.93 -1.94 -1.91
C ALA A 42 -11.39 -1.85 -2.39
N ALA A 43 -11.56 -1.98 -3.70
CA ALA A 43 -12.86 -2.08 -4.35
C ALA A 43 -13.10 -3.52 -4.83
N ASP A 44 -14.36 -3.99 -4.81
CA ASP A 44 -14.70 -5.26 -5.47
C ASP A 44 -14.64 -5.06 -6.99
N GLN A 45 -13.76 -5.82 -7.66
CA GLN A 45 -13.56 -5.68 -9.11
C GLN A 45 -14.87 -5.91 -9.89
N ALA A 46 -15.70 -6.85 -9.44
CA ALA A 46 -16.97 -7.16 -10.08
C ALA A 46 -18.10 -6.17 -9.68
N HIS A 47 -17.84 -5.25 -8.75
CA HIS A 47 -18.80 -4.28 -8.20
C HIS A 47 -20.10 -4.95 -7.70
N ARG A 48 -20.01 -6.17 -7.18
CA ARG A 48 -21.12 -6.93 -6.60
C ARG A 48 -21.26 -6.70 -5.09
N ALA A 49 -20.17 -6.34 -4.43
CA ALA A 49 -20.14 -5.92 -3.04
C ALA A 49 -19.65 -4.47 -2.91
N PRO A 50 -19.95 -3.77 -1.80
CA PRO A 50 -19.36 -2.48 -1.51
C PRO A 50 -17.83 -2.54 -1.48
N ASP A 51 -17.20 -1.40 -1.73
CA ASP A 51 -15.80 -1.20 -1.38
C ASP A 51 -15.58 -1.44 0.10
N PHE A 52 -14.36 -1.76 0.49
CA PHE A 52 -14.06 -2.13 1.86
C PHE A 52 -12.66 -1.70 2.29
N LEU A 53 -12.53 -1.53 3.60
CA LEU A 53 -11.25 -1.40 4.28
C LEU A 53 -10.85 -2.78 4.85
N ALA A 54 -9.80 -3.36 4.30
CA ALA A 54 -9.16 -4.55 4.88
C ALA A 54 -8.23 -4.12 6.02
N VAL A 55 -8.33 -4.81 7.15
CA VAL A 55 -7.41 -4.70 8.28
C VAL A 55 -6.52 -5.92 8.27
N ILE A 56 -5.23 -5.72 8.07
CA ILE A 56 -4.23 -6.78 7.92
C ILE A 56 -3.33 -6.78 9.15
N ASP A 57 -3.08 -7.99 9.68
CA ASP A 57 -2.06 -8.20 10.71
C ASP A 57 -0.67 -8.00 10.07
N PHE A 58 0.03 -6.98 10.53
CA PHE A 58 1.37 -6.61 10.06
C PHE A 58 2.43 -6.74 11.17
N ASP A 59 2.12 -7.51 12.22
CA ASP A 59 3.10 -7.84 13.25
C ASP A 59 4.01 -8.97 12.80
N GLU A 60 5.30 -8.67 12.61
CA GLU A 60 6.35 -9.63 12.21
C GLU A 60 6.43 -10.86 13.13
N GLU A 61 5.98 -10.76 14.38
CA GLU A 61 6.00 -11.86 15.37
C GLU A 61 4.70 -12.67 15.38
N SER A 62 3.65 -12.21 14.67
CA SER A 62 2.36 -12.89 14.63
C SER A 62 2.36 -14.11 13.73
N LEU A 63 1.76 -15.20 14.21
CA LEU A 63 1.47 -16.39 13.38
C LEU A 63 0.48 -16.09 12.24
N LYS A 64 -0.20 -14.94 12.27
CA LYS A 64 -1.15 -14.48 11.25
C LYS A 64 -0.59 -13.31 10.43
N TYR A 65 0.71 -13.05 10.46
CA TYR A 65 1.32 -12.00 9.63
C TYR A 65 0.83 -12.08 8.17
N GLY A 66 0.43 -10.93 7.63
CA GLY A 66 -0.10 -10.77 6.28
C GLY A 66 -1.55 -11.21 6.08
N HIS A 67 -2.22 -11.74 7.10
CA HIS A 67 -3.62 -12.16 6.97
C HIS A 67 -4.58 -11.00 7.20
N VAL A 68 -5.69 -11.00 6.47
CA VAL A 68 -6.82 -10.11 6.75
C VAL A 68 -7.51 -10.59 8.03
N ILE A 69 -7.48 -9.76 9.06
CA ILE A 69 -8.08 -10.03 10.37
C ILE A 69 -9.45 -9.36 10.53
N ASN A 70 -9.78 -8.37 9.70
CA ASN A 70 -11.11 -7.77 9.61
C ASN A 70 -11.36 -7.14 8.23
N THR A 71 -12.63 -7.01 7.86
CA THR A 71 -13.10 -6.22 6.71
C THR A 71 -14.24 -5.31 7.12
N VAL A 72 -14.14 -4.03 6.77
CA VAL A 72 -15.18 -3.03 7.05
C VAL A 72 -15.77 -2.55 5.72
N PRO A 73 -17.06 -2.81 5.42
CA PRO A 73 -17.69 -2.30 4.22
C PRO A 73 -17.83 -0.77 4.30
N LEU A 74 -17.66 -0.10 3.18
CA LEU A 74 -17.82 1.34 3.05
C LEU A 74 -19.25 1.70 2.59
N PRO A 75 -19.77 2.88 2.97
CA PRO A 75 -21.13 3.32 2.62
C PRO A 75 -21.36 3.53 1.12
#